data_AF-A0A9D3S6K4-F1
#
_entry.id   AF-A0A9D3S6K4-F1
#
_cell.length_a   1.000
_cell.length_b   1.000
_cell.length_c   1.000
_cell.angle_alpha   90.00
_cell.angle_beta   90.00
_cell.angle_gamma   90.00
#
_symmetry.space_group_name_H-M   'P 1'
#
loop_
_entity.id
_entity.type
_entity.pdbx_description
1 polymer ?
#
loop_
_entity_poly.entity_id
_entity_poly.type
_entity_poly.pdbx_seq_one_letter_code
_entity_poly.pdbx_strand_id
1 'polypeptide(L)'
;MVAEVFSLNNLFVGLLFSLAACFHHADSAPQRRKFAQWGALCCGLGLCNQHTLVLYVAVIVPWVLLRLHSQQELSLRVLAVLGLCFLGGFLPYAYLPVSSSLNWALELGGPDLPPGLLTHLLRAEYGTFSLAKTERTVSLAAMLQAQLDHCVADLSLPVLILAGVACFLSISDRRRCVLPWLLVSMLLLYSLFFAWRANLDINKPLLLGVVERFWLQSDAALCVLAGLGLSGLQGALEQWLGRGALWSAGGWALTAMLVAHLAHSNHRDCDLSRRAAARREPRRPGDDDVPLVCAEAGAAPQRGALPRPPVGPSAIGGEEHVQSRAVPGPQLTEARLRLHRAARGRPQLAEELLPLALGRLRSAGAGPDPLPPGGVGPAHRDLYNWTEPHDSFHPGSWERVANEEMWQARMKTAFFLYDLAERVEGEAKAQLFDVSYTLYKEIVEKHKDHPSNWDKNMALASERLLRAGGRGHSQDSLLSQSIKYFKLYLDREPTDPQAEAIRGAISHLLKERRRLRERHAP
;
A
#
# COMPACT_ATOMS: atom_id res chain seq x y z
N MET A 1 12.62 -0.79 -10.17
CA MET A 1 11.83 0.46 -10.36
C MET A 1 10.41 0.16 -9.93
N VAL A 2 10.00 0.62 -8.75
CA VAL A 2 8.59 0.55 -8.34
C VAL A 2 7.89 1.68 -9.09
N ALA A 3 6.93 1.37 -9.95
CA ALA A 3 6.09 2.40 -10.56
C ALA A 3 5.25 3.04 -9.47
N GLU A 4 5.56 4.28 -9.10
CA GLU A 4 4.81 5.02 -8.09
C GLU A 4 3.44 5.42 -8.66
N VAL A 5 2.38 4.86 -8.10
CA VAL A 5 0.98 5.04 -8.52
C VAL A 5 0.58 6.52 -8.59
N PHE A 6 1.08 7.33 -7.66
CA PHE A 6 0.77 8.76 -7.56
C PHE A 6 1.44 9.60 -8.65
N SER A 7 2.67 9.27 -9.02
CA SER A 7 3.43 9.97 -10.06
C SER A 7 2.77 9.80 -11.44
N LEU A 8 2.35 8.56 -11.77
CA LEU A 8 1.57 8.30 -12.99
C LEU A 8 0.19 8.98 -12.94
N ASN A 9 -0.45 9.04 -11.78
CA ASN A 9 -1.70 9.77 -11.65
C ASN A 9 -1.53 11.26 -11.95
N ASN A 10 -0.50 11.89 -11.39
CA ASN A 10 -0.22 13.30 -11.61
C ASN A 10 0.10 13.61 -13.07
N LEU A 11 0.72 12.67 -13.80
CA LEU A 11 0.85 12.78 -15.25
C LEU A 11 -0.53 12.84 -15.94
N PHE A 12 -1.47 11.97 -15.57
CA PHE A 12 -2.83 12.02 -16.13
C PHE A 12 -3.58 13.30 -15.76
N VAL A 13 -3.43 13.80 -14.53
CA VAL A 13 -3.99 15.09 -14.10
C VAL A 13 -3.40 16.24 -14.93
N GLY A 14 -2.08 16.28 -15.12
CA GLY A 14 -1.41 17.29 -15.95
C GLY A 14 -1.81 17.22 -17.42
N LEU A 15 -1.95 16.01 -17.98
CA LEU A 15 -2.48 15.80 -19.33
C LEU A 15 -3.92 16.29 -19.45
N LEU A 16 -4.75 16.04 -18.44
CA LEU A 16 -6.13 16.51 -18.41
C LEU A 16 -6.21 18.04 -18.42
N PHE A 17 -5.38 18.73 -17.63
CA PHE A 17 -5.28 20.18 -17.65
C PHE A 17 -4.79 20.72 -19.00
N SER A 18 -3.76 20.08 -19.57
CA SER A 18 -3.22 20.46 -20.88
C SER A 18 -4.27 20.30 -21.98
N LEU A 19 -4.99 19.18 -22.00
CA LEU A 19 -6.05 18.90 -22.96
C LEU A 19 -7.24 19.85 -22.78
N ALA A 20 -7.57 20.24 -21.55
CA ALA A 20 -8.60 21.24 -21.27
C ALA A 20 -8.23 22.62 -21.82
N ALA A 21 -6.96 23.03 -21.65
CA ALA A 21 -6.44 24.26 -22.24
C ALA A 21 -6.48 24.20 -23.77
N CYS A 22 -5.97 23.12 -24.38
CA CYS A 22 -6.02 22.93 -25.83
C CYS A 22 -7.47 22.92 -26.37
N PHE A 23 -8.40 22.30 -25.66
CA PHE A 23 -9.83 22.30 -26.02
C PHE A 23 -10.43 23.71 -25.93
N HIS A 24 -10.08 24.48 -24.90
CA HIS A 24 -10.57 25.85 -24.72
C HIS A 24 -10.07 26.79 -25.82
N HIS A 25 -8.81 26.64 -26.24
CA HIS A 25 -8.17 27.46 -27.28
C HIS A 25 -8.37 26.95 -28.70
N ALA A 26 -9.04 25.81 -28.90
CA ALA A 26 -9.27 25.29 -30.24
C ALA A 26 -10.33 26.11 -30.99
N ASP A 27 -9.92 26.73 -32.10
CA ASP A 27 -10.80 27.57 -32.93
C ASP A 27 -11.73 26.75 -33.82
N SER A 28 -11.31 25.55 -34.23
CA SER A 28 -12.06 24.70 -35.17
C SER A 28 -12.80 23.55 -34.48
N ALA A 29 -14.00 23.23 -34.98
CA ALA A 29 -14.80 22.07 -34.56
C ALA A 29 -14.03 20.73 -34.59
N PRO A 30 -13.27 20.37 -35.66
CA PRO A 30 -12.51 19.13 -35.67
C PRO A 30 -11.40 19.09 -34.60
N GLN A 31 -10.73 20.21 -34.30
CA GLN A 31 -9.73 20.26 -33.23
C GLN A 31 -10.37 20.09 -31.86
N ARG A 32 -11.49 20.78 -31.58
CA ARG A 32 -12.25 20.60 -30.33
C ARG A 32 -12.65 19.15 -30.11
N ARG A 33 -13.19 18.49 -31.16
CA ARG A 33 -13.54 17.06 -31.11
C ARG A 33 -12.33 16.18 -30.84
N LYS A 34 -11.19 16.45 -31.49
CA LYS A 34 -9.94 15.72 -31.26
C LYS A 34 -9.49 15.81 -29.80
N PHE A 35 -9.44 17.02 -29.23
CA PHE A 35 -9.03 17.18 -27.83
C PHE A 35 -10.02 16.56 -26.85
N ALA A 36 -11.33 16.62 -27.13
CA ALA A 36 -12.34 15.94 -26.32
C ALA A 36 -12.17 14.40 -26.36
N GLN A 37 -11.82 13.82 -27.51
CA GLN A 37 -11.55 12.37 -27.64
C GLN A 37 -10.31 11.94 -26.87
N TRP A 38 -9.20 12.68 -26.99
CA TRP A 38 -7.99 12.44 -26.20
C TRP A 38 -8.24 12.63 -24.71
N GLY A 39 -9.05 13.63 -24.34
CA GLY A 39 -9.50 13.86 -22.96
C GLY A 39 -10.31 12.67 -22.43
N ALA A 40 -11.26 12.16 -23.19
CA ALA A 40 -12.05 10.99 -22.82
C ALA A 40 -11.16 9.75 -22.59
N LEU A 41 -10.22 9.49 -23.50
CA LEU A 41 -9.24 8.41 -23.35
C LEU A 41 -8.37 8.60 -22.09
N CYS A 42 -7.88 9.82 -21.85
CA CYS A 42 -7.08 10.17 -20.66
C CYS A 42 -7.88 9.98 -19.36
N CYS A 43 -9.17 10.35 -19.34
CA CYS A 43 -10.05 10.10 -18.20
C CYS A 43 -10.16 8.60 -17.90
N GLY A 44 -10.35 7.77 -18.92
CA GLY A 44 -10.41 6.31 -18.74
C GLY A 44 -9.09 5.72 -18.22
N LEU A 45 -7.96 6.09 -18.82
CA LEU A 45 -6.62 5.65 -18.38
C LEU A 45 -6.31 6.09 -16.96
N GLY A 46 -6.61 7.35 -16.63
CA GLY A 46 -6.37 7.89 -15.29
C GLY A 46 -7.25 7.25 -14.22
N LEU A 47 -8.52 6.95 -14.55
CA LEU A 47 -9.39 6.18 -13.65
C LEU A 47 -8.90 4.74 -13.44
N CYS A 48 -8.28 4.11 -14.44
CA CYS A 48 -7.66 2.79 -14.23
C CYS A 48 -6.50 2.83 -13.25
N ASN A 49 -5.78 3.95 -13.19
CA ASN A 49 -4.68 4.13 -12.25
C ASN A 49 -5.20 4.47 -10.84
N GLN A 50 -6.01 5.54 -10.71
CA GLN A 50 -6.49 6.01 -9.41
C GLN A 50 -7.89 6.64 -9.52
N HIS A 51 -8.85 6.10 -8.76
CA HIS A 51 -10.26 6.53 -8.82
C HIS A 51 -10.51 7.95 -8.31
N THR A 52 -9.62 8.52 -7.50
CA THR A 52 -9.79 9.88 -6.99
C THR A 52 -9.81 10.93 -8.11
N LEU A 53 -9.25 10.61 -9.28
CA LEU A 53 -9.36 11.43 -10.49
C LEU A 53 -10.82 11.69 -10.90
N VAL A 54 -11.77 10.84 -10.51
CA VAL A 54 -13.20 11.02 -10.81
C VAL A 54 -13.72 12.39 -10.37
N LEU A 55 -13.16 12.97 -9.32
CA LEU A 55 -13.53 14.29 -8.82
C LEU A 55 -13.19 15.40 -9.83
N TYR A 56 -12.05 15.29 -10.52
CA TYR A 56 -11.70 16.19 -11.62
C TYR A 56 -12.59 15.93 -12.84
N VAL A 57 -12.82 14.66 -13.18
CA VAL A 57 -13.64 14.25 -14.32
C VAL A 57 -15.08 14.76 -14.18
N ALA A 58 -15.64 14.72 -12.96
CA ALA A 58 -16.98 15.19 -12.64
C ALA A 58 -17.19 16.69 -12.91
N VAL A 59 -16.12 17.48 -12.91
CA VAL A 59 -16.18 18.92 -13.25
C VAL A 59 -15.90 19.13 -14.75
N ILE A 60 -14.89 18.45 -15.30
CA ILE A 60 -14.44 18.69 -16.67
C ILE A 60 -15.42 18.19 -17.73
N VAL A 61 -16.02 17.03 -17.51
CA VAL A 61 -16.89 16.38 -18.50
C VAL A 61 -18.15 17.20 -18.75
N PRO A 62 -18.90 17.64 -17.70
CA PRO A 62 -20.03 18.54 -17.91
C PRO A 62 -19.61 19.83 -18.63
N TRP A 63 -18.48 20.43 -18.27
CA TRP A 63 -17.99 21.64 -18.93
C TRP A 63 -17.70 21.41 -20.43
N VAL A 64 -17.01 20.32 -20.80
CA VAL A 64 -16.74 19.96 -22.21
C VAL A 64 -18.05 19.73 -22.97
N LEU A 65 -18.99 18.97 -22.39
CA LEU A 65 -20.27 18.66 -23.04
C LEU A 65 -21.14 19.90 -23.23
N LEU A 66 -21.22 20.77 -22.22
CA LEU A 66 -21.92 22.06 -22.33
C LEU A 66 -21.28 22.97 -23.37
N ARG A 67 -19.94 22.98 -23.47
CA ARG A 67 -19.22 23.73 -24.51
C ARG A 67 -19.51 23.19 -25.90
N LEU A 68 -19.47 21.87 -26.10
CA LEU A 68 -19.83 21.26 -27.40
C LEU A 68 -21.29 21.50 -27.76
N HIS A 69 -22.20 21.48 -26.78
CA HIS A 69 -23.62 21.75 -26.99
C HIS A 69 -23.87 23.22 -27.37
N SER A 70 -23.28 24.17 -26.65
CA SER A 70 -23.42 25.60 -26.97
C SER A 70 -22.88 25.97 -28.35
N GLN A 71 -21.88 25.23 -28.85
CA GLN A 71 -21.34 25.40 -30.22
C GLN A 71 -22.10 24.60 -31.28
N GLN A 72 -23.21 23.93 -30.94
CA GLN A 72 -23.98 23.06 -31.83
C GLN A 72 -23.17 21.91 -32.45
N GLU A 73 -22.11 21.46 -31.76
CA GLU A 73 -21.23 20.38 -32.21
C GLU A 73 -21.56 19.03 -31.59
N LEU A 74 -22.37 19.03 -30.53
CA LEU A 74 -22.79 17.85 -29.82
C LEU A 74 -23.83 17.07 -30.63
N SER A 75 -23.51 15.83 -30.96
CA SER A 75 -24.42 14.89 -31.61
C SER A 75 -24.31 13.53 -30.91
N LEU A 76 -25.33 12.67 -31.08
CA LEU A 76 -25.30 11.31 -30.54
C LEU A 76 -24.06 10.52 -31.03
N ARG A 77 -23.66 10.75 -32.29
CA ARG A 77 -22.43 10.15 -32.84
C ARG A 77 -21.18 10.60 -32.10
N VAL A 78 -21.06 11.91 -31.84
CA VAL A 78 -19.91 12.44 -31.07
C VAL A 78 -19.92 11.88 -29.65
N LEU A 79 -21.07 11.85 -29.00
CA LEU A 79 -21.20 11.29 -27.65
C LEU A 79 -20.81 9.79 -27.61
N ALA A 80 -21.25 9.00 -28.58
CA ALA A 80 -20.87 7.60 -28.71
C ALA A 80 -19.36 7.43 -28.91
N VAL A 81 -18.74 8.25 -29.76
CA VAL A 81 -17.28 8.21 -29.96
C VAL A 81 -16.52 8.61 -28.70
N LEU A 82 -16.96 9.64 -27.98
CA LEU A 82 -16.36 10.02 -26.69
C LEU A 82 -16.49 8.89 -25.66
N GLY A 83 -17.66 8.24 -25.60
CA GLY A 83 -17.89 7.06 -24.77
C GLY A 83 -16.95 5.90 -25.12
N LEU A 84 -16.77 5.61 -26.41
CA LEU A 84 -15.82 4.58 -26.87
C LEU A 84 -14.37 4.94 -26.56
N CYS A 85 -13.96 6.20 -26.71
CA CYS A 85 -12.63 6.66 -26.31
C CYS A 85 -12.41 6.49 -24.79
N PHE A 86 -13.40 6.86 -23.99
CA PHE A 86 -13.37 6.68 -22.53
C PHE A 86 -13.24 5.21 -22.15
N LEU A 87 -14.07 4.33 -22.73
CA LEU A 87 -14.00 2.89 -22.52
C LEU A 87 -12.68 2.29 -23.01
N GLY A 88 -12.12 2.81 -24.10
CA GLY A 88 -10.78 2.45 -24.59
C GLY A 88 -9.69 2.74 -23.56
N GLY A 89 -9.88 3.72 -22.68
CA GLY A 89 -8.99 3.99 -21.56
C GLY A 89 -9.02 2.91 -20.47
N PHE A 90 -10.06 2.07 -20.42
CA PHE A 90 -10.17 0.92 -19.52
C PHE A 90 -9.47 -0.35 -20.04
N LEU A 91 -8.83 -0.28 -21.21
CA LEU A 91 -8.09 -1.39 -21.79
C LEU A 91 -7.04 -2.00 -20.85
N PRO A 92 -6.32 -1.26 -19.97
CA PRO A 92 -5.40 -1.88 -19.00
C PRO A 92 -6.07 -2.92 -18.10
N TYR A 93 -7.36 -2.79 -17.75
CA TYR A 93 -8.06 -3.81 -16.97
C TYR A 93 -8.33 -5.10 -17.76
N ALA A 94 -8.30 -5.08 -19.10
CA ALA A 94 -8.39 -6.30 -19.91
C ALA A 94 -7.20 -7.24 -19.67
N TYR A 95 -6.09 -6.75 -19.11
CA TYR A 95 -4.98 -7.59 -18.66
C TYR A 95 -5.41 -8.59 -17.58
N LEU A 96 -6.36 -8.24 -16.71
CA LEU A 96 -6.79 -9.12 -15.61
C LEU A 96 -7.42 -10.43 -16.12
N PRO A 97 -8.48 -10.41 -16.95
CA PRO A 97 -9.05 -11.64 -17.48
C PRO A 97 -8.05 -12.40 -18.38
N VAL A 98 -7.21 -11.69 -19.14
CA VAL A 98 -6.19 -12.31 -20.00
C VAL A 98 -5.14 -13.06 -19.16
N SER A 99 -4.58 -12.41 -18.14
CA SER A 99 -3.56 -13.03 -17.27
C SER A 99 -4.10 -14.20 -16.45
N SER A 100 -5.37 -14.12 -16.02
CA SER A 100 -6.10 -15.22 -15.38
C SER A 100 -6.25 -16.41 -16.34
N SER A 101 -6.68 -16.18 -17.59
CA SER A 101 -6.84 -17.25 -18.59
C SER A 101 -5.53 -17.95 -18.98
N LEU A 102 -4.40 -17.27 -18.80
CA LEU A 102 -3.07 -17.76 -19.15
C LEU A 102 -2.29 -18.30 -17.94
N ASN A 103 -2.90 -18.34 -16.74
CA ASN A 103 -2.29 -18.76 -15.47
C ASN A 103 -0.99 -18.02 -15.11
N TRP A 104 -0.84 -16.77 -15.57
CA TRP A 104 0.38 -15.98 -15.36
C TRP A 104 0.42 -15.28 -13.99
N ALA A 105 -0.72 -15.09 -13.35
CA ALA A 105 -0.83 -14.47 -12.03
C ALA A 105 -1.51 -15.42 -11.03
N LEU A 106 -0.95 -15.49 -9.81
CA LEU A 106 -1.59 -16.18 -8.69
C LEU A 106 -2.93 -15.48 -8.42
N GLU A 107 -4.03 -16.20 -8.53
CA GLU A 107 -5.41 -15.71 -8.59
C GLU A 107 -5.74 -14.63 -7.54
N LEU A 108 -5.76 -13.36 -7.96
CA LEU A 108 -6.62 -12.35 -7.35
C LEU A 108 -7.98 -12.38 -8.07
N GLY A 109 -8.84 -13.30 -7.62
CA GLY A 109 -10.22 -13.43 -8.09
C GLY A 109 -10.42 -14.57 -9.07
N GLY A 110 -10.86 -15.73 -8.54
CA GLY A 110 -11.20 -16.92 -9.32
C GLY A 110 -12.45 -16.78 -10.23
N PRO A 111 -12.91 -17.89 -10.83
CA PRO A 111 -13.43 -18.01 -12.20
C PRO A 111 -14.80 -17.38 -12.56
N ASP A 112 -15.33 -16.47 -11.75
CA ASP A 112 -16.56 -15.73 -12.08
C ASP A 112 -16.20 -14.36 -12.67
N LEU A 113 -15.84 -14.38 -13.96
CA LEU A 113 -15.28 -13.25 -14.72
C LEU A 113 -16.05 -11.91 -14.58
N PRO A 114 -17.40 -11.85 -14.54
CA PRO A 114 -18.11 -10.57 -14.43
C PRO A 114 -18.17 -9.96 -13.01
N PRO A 115 -18.59 -10.69 -11.95
CA PRO A 115 -18.65 -10.13 -10.60
C PRO A 115 -17.28 -9.79 -10.01
N GLY A 116 -16.27 -10.62 -10.28
CA GLY A 116 -14.90 -10.38 -9.81
C GLY A 116 -14.29 -9.14 -10.47
N LEU A 117 -14.44 -9.00 -11.80
CA LEU A 117 -13.97 -7.83 -12.52
C LEU A 117 -14.68 -6.55 -12.06
N LEU A 118 -16.00 -6.61 -11.84
CA LEU A 118 -16.76 -5.46 -11.33
C LEU A 118 -16.33 -5.08 -9.92
N THR A 119 -16.09 -6.05 -9.05
CA THR A 119 -15.60 -5.83 -7.67
C THR A 119 -14.23 -5.15 -7.68
N HIS A 120 -13.35 -5.56 -8.58
CA HIS A 120 -12.03 -4.98 -8.78
C HIS A 120 -12.10 -3.59 -9.40
N LEU A 121 -12.90 -3.40 -10.46
CA LEU A 121 -13.10 -2.13 -11.16
C LEU A 121 -13.77 -1.09 -10.26
N LEU A 122 -14.67 -1.50 -9.36
CA LEU A 122 -15.23 -0.60 -8.35
C LEU A 122 -14.31 -0.42 -7.14
N ARG A 123 -13.21 -1.18 -7.07
CA ARG A 123 -12.27 -1.22 -5.94
C ARG A 123 -13.00 -1.46 -4.61
N ALA A 124 -14.08 -2.24 -4.64
CA ALA A 124 -14.95 -2.48 -3.49
C ALA A 124 -14.21 -3.20 -2.35
N GLU A 125 -13.10 -3.89 -2.66
CA GLU A 125 -12.27 -4.65 -1.71
C GLU A 125 -11.54 -3.79 -0.67
N TYR A 126 -11.34 -2.51 -0.96
CA TYR A 126 -10.66 -1.56 -0.07
C TYR A 126 -11.63 -0.89 0.92
N GLY A 127 -12.94 -1.01 0.69
CA GLY A 127 -13.98 -0.27 1.40
C GLY A 127 -14.46 0.93 0.60
N THR A 128 -15.77 1.05 0.43
CA THR A 128 -16.38 2.15 -0.33
C THR A 128 -16.32 3.43 0.50
N PHE A 129 -15.54 4.40 0.04
CA PHE A 129 -15.40 5.74 0.63
C PHE A 129 -14.66 5.84 1.97
N SER A 130 -14.07 4.79 2.52
CA SER A 130 -13.24 4.88 3.74
C SER A 130 -11.80 4.53 3.40
N LEU A 131 -10.87 5.44 3.69
CA LEU A 131 -9.45 5.27 3.41
C LEU A 131 -8.80 4.21 4.32
N ALA A 132 -9.23 4.11 5.58
CA ALA A 132 -8.83 3.06 6.51
C ALA A 132 -9.98 2.65 7.44
N LYS A 133 -9.91 1.46 8.04
CA LYS A 133 -10.87 1.01 9.06
C LYS A 133 -10.42 1.41 10.47
N THR A 134 -10.18 2.70 10.69
CA THR A 134 -9.75 3.25 11.97
C THR A 134 -10.91 3.93 12.72
N GLU A 135 -10.96 3.73 14.03
CA GLU A 135 -12.03 4.23 14.91
C GLU A 135 -11.90 5.73 15.29
N ARG A 136 -10.77 6.37 14.97
CA ARG A 136 -10.54 7.80 15.25
C ARG A 136 -10.33 8.58 13.96
N THR A 137 -11.12 9.62 13.78
CA THR A 137 -11.10 10.53 12.64
C THR A 137 -10.84 11.96 13.10
N VAL A 138 -10.20 12.75 12.26
CA VAL A 138 -10.00 14.19 12.50
C VAL A 138 -11.13 14.99 11.85
N SER A 139 -11.39 16.21 12.34
CA SER A 139 -12.40 17.10 11.77
C SER A 139 -12.02 17.58 10.37
N LEU A 140 -13.02 17.88 9.53
CA LEU A 140 -12.82 18.39 8.17
C LEU A 140 -11.95 19.65 8.15
N ALA A 141 -12.16 20.57 9.10
CA ALA A 141 -11.39 21.80 9.21
C ALA A 141 -9.91 21.53 9.51
N ALA A 142 -9.62 20.60 10.42
CA ALA A 142 -8.24 20.23 10.74
C ALA A 142 -7.55 19.49 9.57
N MET A 143 -8.29 18.70 8.79
CA MET A 143 -7.75 18.08 7.57
C MET A 143 -7.44 19.10 6.48
N LEU A 144 -8.32 20.11 6.28
CA LEU A 144 -8.07 21.21 5.35
C LEU A 144 -6.90 22.10 5.80
N GLN A 145 -6.79 22.36 7.11
CA GLN A 145 -5.67 23.10 7.66
C GLN A 145 -4.35 22.36 7.43
N ALA A 146 -4.32 21.05 7.71
CA ALA A 146 -3.14 20.23 7.45
C ALA A 146 -2.77 20.19 5.96
N GLN A 147 -3.75 20.14 5.06
CA GLN A 147 -3.50 20.26 3.62
C GLN A 147 -2.91 21.62 3.23
N LEU A 148 -3.38 22.72 3.85
CA LEU A 148 -2.82 24.05 3.61
C LEU A 148 -1.39 24.16 4.15
N ASP A 149 -1.13 23.64 5.34
CA ASP A 149 0.20 23.61 5.96
C ASP A 149 1.18 22.81 5.08
N HIS A 150 0.73 21.67 4.53
CA HIS A 150 1.44 20.89 3.52
C HIS A 150 1.75 21.71 2.27
N CYS A 151 0.75 22.39 1.69
CA CYS A 151 0.96 23.22 0.49
C CYS A 151 2.02 24.31 0.73
N VAL A 152 2.02 24.94 1.91
CA VAL A 152 3.01 25.97 2.26
C VAL A 152 4.40 25.36 2.42
N ALA A 153 4.50 24.19 3.04
CA ALA A 153 5.76 23.49 3.26
C ALA A 153 6.37 22.98 1.94
N ASP A 154 5.58 22.31 1.11
CA ASP A 154 6.07 21.61 -0.09
C ASP A 154 6.16 22.52 -1.33
N LEU A 155 5.17 23.38 -1.57
CA LEU A 155 5.14 24.23 -2.77
C LEU A 155 5.76 25.61 -2.54
N SER A 156 5.98 26.03 -1.29
CA SER A 156 6.37 27.37 -0.86
C SER A 156 5.29 28.45 -1.02
N LEU A 157 5.37 29.48 -0.16
CA LEU A 157 4.43 30.61 -0.15
C LEU A 157 4.32 31.38 -1.49
N PRO A 158 5.42 31.64 -2.25
CA PRO A 158 5.33 32.31 -3.54
C PRO A 158 4.42 31.62 -4.56
N VAL A 159 4.39 30.28 -4.59
CA VAL A 159 3.52 29.51 -5.49
C VAL A 159 2.05 29.75 -5.17
N LEU A 160 1.70 29.77 -3.89
CA LEU A 160 0.33 30.06 -3.45
C LEU A 160 -0.09 31.50 -3.76
N ILE A 161 0.82 32.47 -3.59
CA ILE A 161 0.57 33.87 -3.95
C ILE A 161 0.28 33.98 -5.45
N LEU A 162 1.11 33.35 -6.30
CA LEU A 162 0.90 33.35 -7.75
C LEU A 162 -0.43 32.68 -8.14
N ALA A 163 -0.80 31.57 -7.49
CA ALA A 163 -2.10 30.94 -7.71
C ALA A 163 -3.26 31.88 -7.34
N GLY A 164 -3.14 32.62 -6.23
CA GLY A 164 -4.09 33.66 -5.82
C GLY A 164 -4.19 34.80 -6.83
N VAL A 165 -3.06 35.25 -7.37
CA VAL A 165 -3.01 36.27 -8.45
C VAL A 165 -3.75 35.78 -9.70
N ALA A 166 -3.62 34.50 -10.06
CA ALA A 166 -4.38 33.92 -11.17
C ALA A 166 -5.89 34.04 -10.97
N CYS A 167 -6.38 33.71 -9.76
CA CYS A 167 -7.79 33.85 -9.40
C CYS A 167 -8.23 35.32 -9.46
N PHE A 168 -7.43 36.24 -8.91
CA PHE A 168 -7.74 37.66 -8.90
C PHE A 168 -7.86 38.24 -10.32
N LEU A 169 -6.86 38.00 -11.18
CA LEU A 169 -6.86 38.48 -12.57
C LEU A 169 -8.01 37.87 -13.39
N SER A 170 -8.44 36.65 -13.05
CA SER A 170 -9.54 35.95 -13.71
C SER A 170 -10.92 36.54 -13.39
N ILE A 171 -11.07 37.30 -12.31
CA ILE A 171 -12.32 38.00 -11.99
C ILE A 171 -12.54 39.16 -12.98
N SER A 172 -11.47 39.82 -13.40
CA SER A 172 -11.53 41.01 -14.23
C SER A 172 -11.69 40.73 -15.73
N ASP A 173 -11.21 39.57 -16.22
CA ASP A 173 -11.26 39.22 -17.65
C ASP A 173 -12.11 37.98 -17.92
N ARG A 174 -13.30 38.18 -18.49
CA ARG A 174 -14.26 37.11 -18.85
C ARG A 174 -13.70 36.07 -19.82
N ARG A 175 -12.73 36.41 -20.67
CA ARG A 175 -12.15 35.45 -21.62
C ARG A 175 -11.12 34.55 -20.96
N ARG A 176 -10.32 35.08 -20.03
CA ARG A 176 -9.30 34.33 -19.29
C ARG A 176 -9.85 33.58 -18.08
N CYS A 177 -11.07 33.91 -17.66
CA CYS A 177 -11.77 33.37 -16.50
C CYS A 177 -12.04 31.87 -16.56
N VAL A 178 -12.33 31.29 -17.74
CA VAL A 178 -12.88 29.92 -17.81
C VAL A 178 -11.94 28.86 -17.24
N LEU A 179 -10.67 28.84 -17.66
CA LEU A 179 -9.73 27.79 -17.27
C LEU A 179 -9.30 27.87 -15.79
N PRO A 180 -8.92 29.04 -15.24
CA PRO A 180 -8.61 29.19 -13.82
C PRO A 180 -9.78 28.81 -12.92
N TRP A 181 -11.01 29.25 -13.23
CA TRP A 181 -12.18 28.89 -12.42
C TRP A 181 -12.56 27.41 -12.55
N LEU A 182 -12.29 26.79 -13.70
CA LEU A 182 -12.42 25.34 -13.86
C LEU A 182 -11.44 24.59 -12.95
N LEU A 183 -10.17 24.99 -12.92
CA LEU A 183 -9.15 24.41 -12.04
C LEU A 183 -9.46 24.64 -10.55
N VAL A 184 -9.90 25.85 -10.18
CA VAL A 184 -10.34 26.16 -8.81
C VAL A 184 -11.53 25.30 -8.41
N SER A 185 -12.51 25.11 -9.30
CA SER A 185 -13.67 24.26 -9.03
C SER A 185 -13.26 22.80 -8.80
N MET A 186 -12.32 22.29 -9.59
CA MET A 186 -11.76 20.96 -9.40
C MET A 186 -10.99 20.83 -8.09
N LEU A 187 -10.12 21.80 -7.79
CA LEU A 187 -9.33 21.85 -6.56
C LEU A 187 -10.25 21.85 -5.32
N LEU A 188 -11.27 22.72 -5.30
CA LEU A 188 -12.21 22.80 -4.19
C LEU A 188 -13.01 21.51 -4.01
N LEU A 189 -13.55 20.96 -5.10
CA LEU A 189 -14.28 19.70 -5.03
C LEU A 189 -13.38 18.56 -4.52
N TYR A 190 -12.14 18.48 -5.02
CA TYR A 190 -11.17 17.49 -4.59
C TYR A 190 -10.84 17.62 -3.11
N SER A 191 -10.40 18.80 -2.68
CA SER A 191 -9.97 19.04 -1.30
C SER A 191 -11.11 18.89 -0.30
N LEU A 192 -12.31 19.38 -0.59
CA LEU A 192 -13.47 19.23 0.29
C LEU A 192 -13.92 17.77 0.40
N PHE A 193 -14.03 17.07 -0.74
CA PHE A 193 -14.42 15.66 -0.73
C PHE A 193 -13.40 14.81 0.01
N PHE A 194 -12.11 15.03 -0.24
CA PHE A 194 -11.06 14.28 0.41
C PHE A 194 -10.99 14.61 1.90
N ALA A 195 -11.09 15.89 2.30
CA ALA A 195 -11.11 16.26 3.71
C ALA A 195 -12.31 15.69 4.47
N TRP A 196 -13.44 15.53 3.80
CA TRP A 196 -14.62 14.87 4.37
C TRP A 196 -14.46 13.36 4.52
N ARG A 197 -13.74 12.69 3.62
CA ARG A 197 -13.65 11.21 3.56
C ARG A 197 -12.34 10.63 4.09
N ALA A 198 -11.29 11.44 4.25
CA ALA A 198 -10.01 11.03 4.80
C ALA A 198 -10.17 10.69 6.29
N ASN A 199 -10.56 9.45 6.57
CA ASN A 199 -10.85 8.95 7.90
C ASN A 199 -9.59 8.40 8.61
N LEU A 200 -8.49 9.16 8.52
CA LEU A 200 -7.20 8.87 9.13
C LEU A 200 -6.87 9.87 10.26
N ASP A 201 -6.16 9.38 11.27
CA ASP A 201 -5.66 10.20 12.37
C ASP A 201 -4.34 10.90 11.97
N ILE A 202 -4.44 12.15 11.52
CA ILE A 202 -3.29 12.95 11.06
C ILE A 202 -2.31 13.34 12.18
N ASN A 203 -2.65 13.11 13.45
CA ASN A 203 -1.70 13.33 14.55
C ASN A 203 -0.58 12.27 14.57
N LYS A 204 -0.74 11.18 13.84
CA LYS A 204 0.28 10.14 13.68
C LYS A 204 1.08 10.43 12.41
N PRO A 205 2.40 10.71 12.50
CA PRO A 205 3.23 11.06 11.35
C PRO A 205 3.17 10.05 10.20
N LEU A 206 3.08 8.75 10.54
CA LEU A 206 2.94 7.68 9.55
C LEU A 206 1.67 7.80 8.72
N LEU A 207 0.55 8.15 9.34
CA LEU A 207 -0.75 8.27 8.68
C LEU A 207 -0.86 9.60 7.93
N LEU A 208 -0.27 10.67 8.47
CA LEU A 208 -0.14 11.95 7.78
C LEU A 208 0.57 11.76 6.42
N GLY A 209 1.72 11.06 6.40
CA GLY A 209 2.42 10.77 5.15
C GLY A 209 1.63 9.91 4.16
N VAL A 210 0.65 9.13 4.60
CA VAL A 210 -0.29 8.43 3.69
C VAL A 210 -1.25 9.42 3.04
N VAL A 211 -1.76 10.37 3.82
CA VAL A 211 -2.70 11.41 3.37
C VAL A 211 -2.02 12.39 2.41
N GLU A 212 -0.79 12.82 2.69
CA GLU A 212 -0.01 13.77 1.87
C GLU A 212 0.14 13.32 0.42
N ARG A 213 0.28 12.00 0.17
CA ARG A 213 0.37 11.45 -1.19
C ARG A 213 -0.89 11.70 -2.03
N PHE A 214 -2.05 11.83 -1.38
CA PHE A 214 -3.29 12.19 -2.07
C PHE A 214 -3.38 13.70 -2.34
N TRP A 215 -2.69 14.54 -1.57
CA TRP A 215 -2.66 16.00 -1.81
C TRP A 215 -1.82 16.39 -3.03
N LEU A 216 -0.97 15.50 -3.54
CA LEU A 216 -0.20 15.77 -4.77
C LEU A 216 -1.08 16.15 -5.99
N GLN A 217 -2.33 15.68 -6.06
CA GLN A 217 -3.26 16.08 -7.13
C GLN A 217 -3.73 17.53 -6.97
N SER A 218 -4.02 17.97 -5.74
CA SER A 218 -4.33 19.38 -5.45
C SER A 218 -3.12 20.27 -5.72
N ASP A 219 -1.92 19.79 -5.38
CA ASP A 219 -0.67 20.51 -5.59
C ASP A 219 -0.41 20.76 -7.09
N ALA A 220 -0.69 19.76 -7.93
CA ALA A 220 -0.61 19.90 -9.38
C ALA A 220 -1.54 21.00 -9.91
N ALA A 221 -2.76 21.11 -9.39
CA ALA A 221 -3.70 22.18 -9.78
C ALA A 221 -3.19 23.56 -9.34
N LEU A 222 -2.64 23.68 -8.12
CA LEU A 222 -2.05 24.91 -7.61
C LEU A 222 -0.83 25.35 -8.43
N CYS A 223 0.04 24.42 -8.84
CA CYS A 223 1.18 24.72 -9.70
C CYS A 223 0.75 25.28 -11.07
N VAL A 224 -0.30 24.72 -11.68
CA VAL A 224 -0.83 25.25 -12.95
C VAL A 224 -1.45 26.64 -12.75
N LEU A 225 -2.21 26.84 -11.67
CA LEU A 225 -2.75 28.16 -11.32
C LEU A 225 -1.63 29.18 -11.10
N ALA A 226 -0.55 28.81 -10.40
CA ALA A 226 0.61 29.67 -10.21
C ALA A 226 1.27 30.07 -11.54
N GLY A 227 1.41 29.13 -12.49
CA GLY A 227 1.89 29.43 -13.83
C GLY A 227 1.00 30.41 -14.60
N LEU A 228 -0.32 30.25 -14.50
CA LEU A 228 -1.30 31.18 -15.10
C LEU A 228 -1.23 32.56 -14.43
N GLY A 229 -1.03 32.61 -13.11
CA GLY A 229 -0.87 33.86 -12.36
C GLY A 229 0.40 34.61 -12.73
N LEU A 230 1.52 33.89 -12.89
CA LEU A 230 2.78 34.46 -13.36
C LEU A 230 2.65 35.01 -14.79
N SER A 231 2.02 34.25 -15.69
CA SER A 231 1.75 34.71 -17.07
C SER A 231 0.84 35.95 -17.09
N GLY A 232 -0.22 35.95 -16.27
CA GLY A 232 -1.12 37.09 -16.13
C GLY A 232 -0.42 38.33 -15.60
N LEU A 233 0.45 38.17 -14.60
CA LEU A 233 1.25 39.25 -14.02
C LEU A 233 2.24 39.83 -15.04
N GLN A 234 2.92 38.99 -15.81
CA GLN A 234 3.80 39.44 -16.90
C GLN A 234 3.03 40.28 -17.92
N GLY A 235 1.85 39.81 -18.35
CA GLY A 235 1.02 40.56 -19.30
C GLY A 235 0.55 41.90 -18.74
N ALA A 236 0.21 41.96 -17.45
CA ALA A 236 -0.16 43.22 -16.79
C ALA A 236 1.02 44.20 -16.69
N LEU A 237 2.22 43.71 -16.35
CA LEU A 237 3.44 44.52 -16.28
C LEU A 237 3.87 45.03 -17.66
N GLU A 238 3.74 44.20 -18.70
CA GLU A 238 4.03 44.62 -20.07
C GLU A 238 3.09 45.74 -20.53
N GLN A 239 1.79 45.66 -20.20
CA GLN A 239 0.82 46.70 -20.50
C GLN A 239 1.12 48.03 -19.78
N TRP A 240 1.66 47.98 -18.56
CA TRP A 240 1.95 49.16 -17.74
C TRP A 240 3.31 49.80 -18.03
N LEU A 241 4.37 48.99 -18.15
CA LEU A 241 5.76 49.45 -18.13
C LEU A 241 6.47 49.22 -19.47
N GLY A 242 5.83 48.58 -20.44
CA GLY A 242 6.46 48.13 -21.68
C GLY A 242 7.54 47.07 -21.43
N ARG A 243 8.40 46.80 -22.42
CA ARG A 243 9.54 45.85 -22.33
C ARG A 243 9.14 44.38 -22.07
N GLY A 244 8.24 43.81 -22.86
CA GLY A 244 7.79 42.41 -22.73
C GLY A 244 8.91 41.37 -22.61
N ALA A 245 10.02 41.54 -23.34
CA ALA A 245 11.18 40.65 -23.25
C ALA A 245 11.83 40.60 -21.85
N LEU A 246 11.87 41.74 -21.13
CA LEU A 246 12.42 41.82 -19.78
C LEU A 246 11.53 41.04 -18.79
N TRP A 247 10.21 41.21 -18.87
CA TRP A 247 9.26 40.53 -17.98
C TRP A 247 9.19 39.03 -18.26
N SER A 248 9.27 38.64 -19.52
CA SER A 248 9.37 37.22 -19.90
C SER A 248 10.66 36.59 -19.37
N ALA A 249 11.81 37.23 -19.55
CA ALA A 249 13.09 36.75 -19.02
C ALA A 249 13.08 36.67 -17.48
N GLY A 250 12.56 37.69 -16.80
CA GLY A 250 12.41 37.71 -15.35
C GLY A 250 11.49 36.59 -14.84
N GLY A 251 10.41 36.30 -15.56
CA GLY A 251 9.50 35.20 -15.26
C GLY A 251 10.13 33.82 -15.41
N TRP A 252 10.90 33.59 -16.47
CA TRP A 252 11.66 32.35 -16.65
C TRP A 252 12.74 32.19 -15.57
N ALA A 253 13.44 33.27 -15.21
CA ALA A 253 14.42 33.26 -14.13
C ALA A 253 13.78 32.92 -12.77
N LEU A 254 12.63 33.53 -12.44
CA LEU A 254 11.88 33.21 -11.23
C LEU A 254 11.44 31.74 -11.22
N THR A 255 10.91 31.24 -12.33
CA THR A 255 10.47 29.84 -12.47
C THR A 255 11.65 28.89 -12.27
N ALA A 256 12.79 29.14 -12.93
CA ALA A 256 13.99 28.34 -12.79
C ALA A 256 14.53 28.34 -11.35
N MET A 257 14.52 29.51 -10.69
CA MET A 257 14.93 29.65 -9.29
C MET A 257 14.03 28.86 -8.34
N LEU A 258 12.70 28.96 -8.51
CA LEU A 258 11.74 28.19 -7.70
C LEU A 258 11.93 26.69 -7.90
N VAL A 259 11.98 26.23 -9.15
CA VAL A 259 12.20 24.80 -9.46
C VAL A 259 13.52 24.30 -8.90
N ALA A 260 14.61 25.07 -9.05
CA ALA A 260 15.91 24.71 -8.49
C ALA A 260 15.88 24.67 -6.95
N HIS A 261 15.18 25.60 -6.31
CA HIS A 261 15.01 25.62 -4.86
C HIS A 261 14.23 24.40 -4.36
N LEU A 262 13.08 24.10 -4.96
CA LEU A 262 12.28 22.91 -4.62
C LEU A 262 13.07 21.62 -4.87
N ALA A 263 13.77 21.51 -6.01
CA ALA A 263 14.60 20.36 -6.32
C ALA A 263 15.75 20.19 -5.31
N HIS A 264 16.39 21.28 -4.91
CA HIS A 264 17.45 21.27 -3.90
C HIS A 264 16.92 20.88 -2.51
N SER A 265 15.79 21.43 -2.09
CA SER A 265 15.16 21.10 -0.80
C SER A 265 14.78 19.61 -0.76
N ASN A 266 14.06 19.14 -1.78
CA ASN A 266 13.64 17.74 -1.88
C ASN A 266 14.86 16.80 -1.94
N HIS A 267 15.90 17.18 -2.68
CA HIS A 267 17.12 16.38 -2.74
C HIS A 267 17.81 16.32 -1.38
N ARG A 268 17.90 17.44 -0.65
CA ARG A 268 18.51 17.50 0.69
C ARG A 268 17.76 16.60 1.68
N ASP A 269 16.45 16.55 1.60
CA ASP A 269 15.63 15.72 2.50
C ASP A 269 15.70 14.23 2.13
N CYS A 270 15.84 13.92 0.83
CA CYS A 270 16.00 12.55 0.33
C CYS A 270 17.45 12.03 0.40
N ASP A 271 18.45 12.90 0.57
CA ASP A 271 19.86 12.52 0.55
C ASP A 271 20.25 11.79 1.85
N LEU A 272 20.20 10.46 1.78
CA LEU A 272 20.62 9.56 2.86
C LEU A 272 22.14 9.35 2.91
N SER A 273 22.94 9.93 2.01
CA SER A 273 24.39 9.68 1.92
C SER A 273 25.12 10.02 3.24
N ARG A 274 24.72 11.09 3.92
CA ARG A 274 25.24 11.47 5.26
C ARG A 274 24.86 10.45 6.34
N ARG A 275 23.68 9.84 6.25
CA ARG A 275 23.20 8.83 7.21
C ARG A 275 23.85 7.47 6.96
N ALA A 276 24.14 7.13 5.71
CA ALA A 276 24.86 5.92 5.33
C ALA A 276 26.34 5.97 5.73
N ALA A 277 26.99 7.14 5.63
CA ALA A 277 28.36 7.34 6.11
C ALA A 277 28.48 7.14 7.63
N ALA A 278 27.52 7.66 8.41
CA ALA A 278 27.47 7.46 9.87
C ALA A 278 27.22 5.99 10.29
N ARG A 279 26.65 5.15 9.41
CA ARG A 279 26.46 3.70 9.66
C ARG A 279 27.68 2.85 9.31
N ARG A 280 28.64 3.40 8.55
CA ARG A 280 29.88 2.68 8.14
C ARG A 280 31.01 2.81 9.16
N GLU A 281 30.89 3.70 10.13
CA GLU A 281 31.85 3.79 11.23
C GLU A 281 31.63 2.58 12.17
N PRO A 282 32.64 1.75 12.46
CA PRO A 282 32.48 0.66 13.40
C PRO A 282 32.19 1.25 14.79
N ARG A 283 31.01 0.94 15.36
CA ARG A 283 30.73 1.25 16.76
C ARG A 283 31.82 0.64 17.63
N ARG A 284 32.56 1.48 18.35
CA ARG A 284 33.53 1.02 19.34
C ARG A 284 32.78 0.39 20.50
N PRO A 285 33.28 -0.72 21.08
CA PRO A 285 32.66 -1.33 22.25
C PRO A 285 32.85 -0.38 23.44
N GLY A 286 31.76 0.25 23.90
CA GLY A 286 31.77 1.14 25.06
C GLY A 286 30.83 2.36 25.01
N ASP A 287 30.25 2.72 23.86
CA ASP A 287 29.30 3.84 23.74
C ASP A 287 27.83 3.39 23.91
N ASP A 288 27.53 2.76 25.04
CA ASP A 288 26.16 2.66 25.55
C ASP A 288 25.99 3.79 26.56
N ASP A 289 25.72 5.01 26.10
CA ASP A 289 25.08 6.12 26.86
C ASP A 289 25.28 7.49 26.19
N VAL A 290 24.83 7.67 24.94
CA VAL A 290 24.51 9.03 24.45
C VAL A 290 23.27 8.96 23.55
N PRO A 291 22.14 9.56 23.92
CA PRO A 291 21.00 9.69 23.02
C PRO A 291 21.39 10.64 21.89
N LEU A 292 21.51 10.10 20.67
CA LEU A 292 21.62 10.93 19.48
C LEU A 292 20.26 11.63 19.29
N VAL A 293 20.20 12.88 19.73
CA VAL A 293 19.06 13.78 19.59
C VAL A 293 18.57 13.74 18.14
N CYS A 294 17.36 13.20 17.97
CA CYS A 294 16.61 13.33 16.73
C CYS A 294 16.30 14.82 16.54
N ALA A 295 16.86 15.43 15.51
CA ALA A 295 16.41 16.73 15.05
C ALA A 295 15.01 16.55 14.46
N GLU A 296 14.02 16.84 15.30
CA GLU A 296 12.63 17.08 14.97
C GLU A 296 12.53 18.19 13.92
N ALA A 297 11.72 17.98 12.88
CA ALA A 297 11.07 19.08 12.20
C ALA A 297 9.71 19.32 12.88
N GLY A 298 9.69 20.32 13.76
CA GLY A 298 8.49 21.12 14.07
C GLY A 298 7.51 20.61 15.14
N ALA A 299 7.84 20.75 16.44
CA ALA A 299 6.84 21.05 17.47
C ALA A 299 7.49 21.72 18.70
N ALA A 300 6.99 22.89 19.09
CA ALA A 300 7.37 23.59 20.32
C ALA A 300 6.75 22.90 21.57
N PRO A 301 7.32 23.10 22.78
CA PRO A 301 7.12 22.20 23.91
C PRO A 301 5.85 22.54 24.72
N GLN A 302 5.01 21.55 25.01
CA GLN A 302 4.01 21.66 26.09
C GLN A 302 4.33 20.71 27.24
N ARG A 303 4.61 21.32 28.39
CA ARG A 303 4.63 20.71 29.73
C ARG A 303 3.22 20.26 30.10
N GLY A 304 3.06 19.05 30.63
CA GLY A 304 1.79 18.64 31.24
C GLY A 304 1.75 17.16 31.64
N ALA A 305 1.59 16.91 32.93
CA ALA A 305 1.62 15.61 33.59
C ALA A 305 0.61 14.57 33.06
N LEU A 306 1.05 13.31 33.03
CA LEU A 306 0.21 12.11 32.94
C LEU A 306 -0.73 11.97 34.14
N PRO A 307 -1.95 11.46 33.93
CA PRO A 307 -2.61 10.61 34.93
C PRO A 307 -2.81 9.18 34.40
N ARG A 308 -2.45 8.20 35.24
CA ARG A 308 -2.77 6.77 35.08
C ARG A 308 -4.29 6.55 35.22
N PRO A 309 -4.91 5.62 34.48
CA PRO A 309 -6.21 5.09 34.85
C PRO A 309 -6.08 3.79 35.68
N PRO A 310 -7.13 3.45 36.46
CA PRO A 310 -7.05 2.53 37.59
C PRO A 310 -7.30 1.06 37.23
N VAL A 311 -6.81 0.19 38.12
CA VAL A 311 -7.08 -1.25 38.19
C VAL A 311 -8.43 -1.50 38.86
N GLY A 312 -9.22 -2.44 38.32
CA GLY A 312 -10.47 -2.95 38.91
C GLY A 312 -10.98 -4.19 38.14
N PRO A 313 -11.81 -5.06 38.75
CA PRO A 313 -11.40 -6.43 39.09
C PRO A 313 -11.98 -7.56 38.22
N SER A 314 -11.38 -8.74 38.40
CA SER A 314 -11.71 -10.06 37.88
C SER A 314 -13.19 -10.47 38.01
N ALA A 315 -13.68 -11.20 37.01
CA ALA A 315 -14.78 -12.15 37.15
C ALA A 315 -14.41 -13.46 36.45
N ILE A 316 -14.54 -14.55 37.22
CA ILE A 316 -14.23 -15.95 36.91
C ILE A 316 -15.43 -16.60 36.22
N GLY A 317 -15.17 -17.53 35.29
CA GLY A 317 -16.10 -18.63 34.99
C GLY A 317 -16.17 -19.04 33.52
N GLY A 318 -15.65 -20.22 33.19
CA GLY A 318 -15.91 -20.92 31.92
C GLY A 318 -14.71 -21.66 31.37
N GLU A 319 -14.60 -22.96 31.66
CA GLU A 319 -13.77 -23.89 30.90
C GLU A 319 -14.30 -23.95 29.45
N GLU A 320 -13.47 -23.68 28.44
CA GLU A 320 -13.68 -24.21 27.08
C GLU A 320 -12.44 -24.04 26.18
N HIS A 321 -12.02 -25.16 25.58
CA HIS A 321 -11.01 -25.38 24.53
C HIS A 321 -10.12 -24.22 24.03
N VAL A 322 -8.80 -24.40 24.17
CA VAL A 322 -7.76 -23.60 23.50
C VAL A 322 -7.93 -23.67 21.97
N GLN A 323 -8.53 -22.64 21.37
CA GLN A 323 -8.42 -22.35 19.93
C GLN A 323 -7.01 -21.83 19.62
N SER A 324 -6.04 -22.75 19.53
CA SER A 324 -4.66 -22.50 19.10
C SER A 324 -4.58 -22.43 17.57
N ARG A 325 -4.92 -21.26 17.02
CA ARG A 325 -4.67 -20.93 15.60
C ARG A 325 -3.28 -20.32 15.43
N ALA A 326 -2.62 -20.63 14.32
CA ALA A 326 -1.42 -19.91 13.88
C ALA A 326 -1.73 -18.41 13.79
N VAL A 327 -0.79 -17.58 14.26
CA VAL A 327 -1.02 -16.13 14.43
C VAL A 327 -0.10 -15.37 13.49
N PRO A 328 -0.65 -14.65 12.49
CA PRO A 328 0.13 -13.64 11.80
C PRO A 328 0.32 -12.42 12.72
N GLY A 329 1.39 -11.64 12.54
CA GLY A 329 1.69 -10.48 13.38
C GLY A 329 0.50 -9.50 13.53
N PRO A 330 0.53 -8.59 14.53
CA PRO A 330 -0.62 -7.80 14.98
C PRO A 330 -1.28 -6.88 13.91
N GLN A 331 -0.72 -6.74 12.72
CA GLN A 331 -1.28 -5.95 11.62
C GLN A 331 -2.08 -6.77 10.58
N LEU A 332 -2.14 -8.11 10.69
CA LEU A 332 -2.72 -8.99 9.66
C LEU A 332 -4.20 -9.36 9.86
N THR A 333 -4.92 -8.67 10.74
CA THR A 333 -6.34 -8.93 11.04
C THR A 333 -7.23 -8.83 9.79
N GLU A 334 -6.82 -8.03 8.80
CA GLU A 334 -7.59 -7.75 7.59
C GLU A 334 -7.32 -8.75 6.45
N ALA A 335 -6.08 -9.22 6.30
CA ALA A 335 -5.74 -10.32 5.39
C ALA A 335 -6.34 -11.65 5.88
N ARG A 336 -6.40 -11.85 7.20
CA ARG A 336 -7.13 -12.94 7.85
C ARG A 336 -8.60 -12.96 7.41
N LEU A 337 -9.26 -11.81 7.32
CA LEU A 337 -10.67 -11.69 6.89
C LEU A 337 -10.88 -11.99 5.39
N ARG A 338 -9.91 -11.65 4.53
CA ARG A 338 -9.99 -11.86 3.07
C ARG A 338 -9.82 -13.33 2.70
N LEU A 339 -8.83 -14.00 3.28
CA LEU A 339 -8.58 -15.42 3.08
C LEU A 339 -9.68 -16.29 3.71
N HIS A 340 -10.20 -15.85 4.86
CA HIS A 340 -11.30 -16.52 5.57
C HIS A 340 -12.64 -16.42 4.83
N ARG A 341 -12.84 -15.42 3.95
CA ARG A 341 -14.02 -15.33 3.05
C ARG A 341 -13.85 -16.13 1.76
N ALA A 342 -12.67 -16.09 1.12
CA ALA A 342 -12.41 -16.86 -0.10
C ALA A 342 -12.53 -18.38 0.13
N ALA A 343 -12.03 -18.87 1.26
CA ALA A 343 -12.10 -20.29 1.62
C ALA A 343 -13.43 -20.74 2.25
N ARG A 344 -14.39 -19.82 2.51
CA ARG A 344 -15.72 -20.18 3.05
C ARG A 344 -16.66 -20.76 2.00
N GLY A 345 -16.34 -20.60 0.71
CA GLY A 345 -17.25 -20.93 -0.39
C GLY A 345 -16.85 -22.11 -1.27
N ARG A 346 -15.63 -22.66 -1.16
CA ARG A 346 -15.12 -23.67 -2.12
C ARG A 346 -14.16 -24.69 -1.47
N PRO A 347 -14.65 -25.71 -0.75
CA PRO A 347 -13.82 -26.81 -0.24
C PRO A 347 -13.11 -27.62 -1.35
N GLN A 348 -13.65 -27.58 -2.58
CA GLN A 348 -13.07 -28.21 -3.79
C GLN A 348 -11.77 -27.56 -4.27
N LEU A 349 -11.48 -26.30 -3.86
CA LEU A 349 -10.25 -25.59 -4.23
C LEU A 349 -9.00 -26.28 -3.69
N ALA A 350 -9.13 -27.01 -2.57
CA ALA A 350 -8.05 -27.80 -2.02
C ALA A 350 -7.71 -29.01 -2.90
N GLU A 351 -8.69 -29.67 -3.52
CA GLU A 351 -8.44 -30.80 -4.41
C GLU A 351 -7.84 -30.36 -5.76
N GLU A 352 -8.13 -29.14 -6.23
CA GLU A 352 -7.53 -28.57 -7.45
C GLU A 352 -6.14 -27.95 -7.23
N LEU A 353 -5.91 -27.26 -6.11
CA LEU A 353 -4.63 -26.62 -5.81
C LEU A 353 -3.58 -27.60 -5.28
N LEU A 354 -3.98 -28.71 -4.65
CA LEU A 354 -3.06 -29.69 -4.09
C LEU A 354 -2.20 -30.35 -5.19
N PRO A 355 -2.72 -30.80 -6.35
CA PRO A 355 -1.91 -31.28 -7.47
C PRO A 355 -1.05 -30.21 -8.15
N LEU A 356 -1.44 -28.93 -8.12
CA LEU A 356 -0.65 -27.82 -8.68
C LEU A 356 0.50 -27.41 -7.74
N ALA A 357 0.23 -27.34 -6.44
CA ALA A 357 1.24 -27.11 -5.40
C ALA A 357 2.19 -28.31 -5.33
N LEU A 358 1.66 -29.54 -5.29
CA LEU A 358 2.44 -30.78 -5.34
C LEU A 358 3.09 -31.01 -6.70
N GLY A 359 2.51 -30.54 -7.80
CA GLY A 359 3.07 -30.64 -9.15
C GLY A 359 4.29 -29.73 -9.30
N ARG A 360 4.23 -28.51 -8.74
CA ARG A 360 5.38 -27.61 -8.63
C ARG A 360 6.44 -28.13 -7.64
N LEU A 361 6.04 -28.84 -6.59
CA LEU A 361 6.96 -29.52 -5.65
C LEU A 361 7.53 -30.84 -6.22
N ARG A 362 6.80 -31.58 -7.05
CA ARG A 362 7.26 -32.81 -7.73
C ARG A 362 8.18 -32.48 -8.90
N SER A 363 7.91 -31.40 -9.65
CA SER A 363 8.91 -30.81 -10.56
C SER A 363 10.13 -30.24 -9.82
N ALA A 364 10.06 -30.13 -8.49
CA ALA A 364 11.16 -29.80 -7.59
C ALA A 364 11.74 -31.03 -6.85
N GLY A 365 11.47 -32.26 -7.32
CA GLY A 365 12.19 -33.47 -6.92
C GLY A 365 11.65 -34.18 -5.67
N ALA A 366 10.47 -34.79 -5.77
CA ALA A 366 9.96 -35.73 -4.77
C ALA A 366 9.63 -37.09 -5.41
N GLY A 367 10.69 -37.88 -5.64
CA GLY A 367 10.65 -39.33 -5.85
C GLY A 367 11.37 -40.04 -4.68
N PRO A 368 11.29 -41.38 -4.55
CA PRO A 368 11.52 -42.10 -3.29
C PRO A 368 13.00 -42.31 -2.90
N ASP A 369 13.96 -41.57 -3.47
CA ASP A 369 15.40 -41.74 -3.22
C ASP A 369 16.05 -40.50 -2.58
N PRO A 370 17.22 -40.64 -1.91
CA PRO A 370 17.81 -39.60 -1.08
C PRO A 370 18.24 -38.38 -1.90
N LEU A 371 17.83 -37.19 -1.44
CA LEU A 371 18.17 -35.87 -1.97
C LEU A 371 19.64 -35.74 -2.39
N PRO A 372 19.95 -35.31 -3.63
CA PRO A 372 21.22 -34.66 -3.94
C PRO A 372 21.17 -33.19 -3.48
N PRO A 373 22.33 -32.56 -3.20
CA PRO A 373 22.38 -31.20 -2.67
C PRO A 373 22.11 -30.18 -3.78
N GLY A 374 20.90 -29.62 -3.79
CA GLY A 374 20.45 -28.55 -4.68
C GLY A 374 19.02 -28.82 -5.14
N GLY A 375 17.97 -28.20 -4.63
CA GLY A 375 17.78 -26.78 -4.32
C GLY A 375 16.72 -26.25 -5.29
N VAL A 376 15.56 -25.84 -4.77
CA VAL A 376 14.42 -25.27 -5.52
C VAL A 376 14.88 -24.28 -6.59
N GLY A 377 14.36 -24.41 -7.82
CA GLY A 377 14.79 -23.67 -9.00
C GLY A 377 14.73 -22.13 -8.93
N PRO A 378 15.40 -21.43 -9.86
CA PRO A 378 15.90 -20.06 -9.66
C PRO A 378 14.84 -18.95 -9.61
N ALA A 379 13.64 -19.15 -10.16
CA ALA A 379 12.73 -18.04 -10.46
C ALA A 379 12.01 -17.40 -9.25
N HIS A 380 11.97 -18.08 -8.09
CA HIS A 380 11.33 -17.54 -6.88
C HIS A 380 12.31 -17.22 -5.74
N ARG A 381 13.58 -17.64 -5.85
CA ARG A 381 14.59 -17.37 -4.81
C ARG A 381 15.02 -15.90 -4.75
N ASP A 382 14.94 -15.20 -5.88
CA ASP A 382 15.43 -13.82 -6.01
C ASP A 382 14.34 -12.75 -5.89
N LEU A 383 13.06 -13.13 -5.71
CA LEU A 383 11.96 -12.16 -5.63
C LEU A 383 12.02 -11.28 -4.37
N TYR A 384 12.76 -11.72 -3.35
CA TYR A 384 12.87 -11.04 -2.05
C TYR A 384 14.33 -10.95 -1.59
N ASN A 385 15.18 -10.30 -2.39
CA ASN A 385 16.56 -9.95 -2.01
C ASN A 385 16.63 -8.83 -0.95
N TRP A 386 15.80 -8.96 0.10
CA TRP A 386 15.71 -8.01 1.20
C TRP A 386 16.70 -8.41 2.29
N THR A 387 17.76 -7.62 2.47
CA THR A 387 18.89 -7.99 3.35
C THR A 387 18.81 -7.35 4.74
N GLU A 388 17.86 -6.45 4.97
CA GLU A 388 17.75 -5.72 6.23
C GLU A 388 17.28 -6.63 7.39
N PRO A 389 17.98 -6.62 8.55
CA PRO A 389 17.55 -7.34 9.75
C PRO A 389 16.17 -6.88 10.23
N HIS A 390 15.38 -7.77 10.83
CA HIS A 390 13.98 -7.50 11.19
C HIS A 390 13.79 -6.27 12.12
N ASP A 391 14.63 -6.11 13.13
CA ASP A 391 14.52 -5.03 14.12
C ASP A 391 15.47 -3.83 13.83
N SER A 392 15.90 -3.64 12.58
CA SER A 392 16.92 -2.62 12.23
C SER A 392 16.41 -1.17 12.15
N PHE A 393 15.09 -0.95 12.25
CA PHE A 393 14.46 0.36 12.05
C PHE A 393 13.72 0.86 13.29
N HIS A 394 13.65 2.19 13.45
CA HIS A 394 13.08 2.83 14.63
C HIS A 394 11.60 2.46 14.85
N PRO A 395 11.15 2.27 16.11
CA PRO A 395 9.76 2.01 16.48
C PRO A 395 8.77 3.13 16.13
N GLY A 396 8.45 3.30 14.84
CA GLY A 396 7.56 4.36 14.35
C GLY A 396 7.84 4.77 12.91
N SER A 397 8.93 4.28 12.31
CA SER A 397 9.28 4.62 10.94
C SER A 397 8.52 3.78 9.91
N TRP A 398 8.41 4.29 8.70
CA TRP A 398 7.79 3.57 7.57
C TRP A 398 8.64 2.38 7.15
N GLU A 399 9.97 2.51 7.24
CA GLU A 399 10.94 1.45 6.96
C GLU A 399 10.74 0.27 7.90
N ARG A 400 10.40 0.50 9.17
CA ARG A 400 10.04 -0.60 10.09
C ARG A 400 8.82 -1.36 9.59
N VAL A 401 7.77 -0.66 9.15
CA VAL A 401 6.54 -1.30 8.63
C VAL A 401 6.84 -2.07 7.34
N ALA A 402 7.58 -1.46 6.42
CA ALA A 402 8.00 -2.13 5.19
C ALA A 402 8.85 -3.38 5.47
N ASN A 403 9.81 -3.25 6.40
CA ASN A 403 10.66 -4.36 6.81
C ASN A 403 9.84 -5.50 7.42
N GLU A 404 8.93 -5.18 8.34
CA GLU A 404 7.98 -6.15 8.90
C GLU A 404 7.22 -6.88 7.79
N GLU A 405 6.60 -6.15 6.85
CA GLU A 405 5.85 -6.75 5.74
C GLU A 405 6.73 -7.62 4.83
N MET A 406 7.99 -7.23 4.57
CA MET A 406 8.93 -8.03 3.79
C MET A 406 9.33 -9.31 4.51
N TRP A 407 9.53 -9.24 5.83
CA TRP A 407 9.74 -10.44 6.65
C TRP A 407 8.49 -11.32 6.62
N GLN A 408 7.30 -10.79 6.93
CA GLN A 408 6.04 -11.56 6.92
C GLN A 408 5.72 -12.17 5.53
N ALA A 409 6.11 -11.52 4.43
CA ALA A 409 5.91 -12.06 3.08
C ALA A 409 6.61 -13.42 2.87
N ARG A 410 7.77 -13.64 3.51
CA ARG A 410 8.55 -14.89 3.40
C ARG A 410 7.79 -16.10 3.92
N MET A 411 7.05 -15.94 5.02
CA MET A 411 6.31 -17.03 5.66
C MET A 411 4.88 -17.18 5.13
N LYS A 412 4.42 -16.26 4.27
CA LYS A 412 3.00 -16.17 3.87
C LYS A 412 2.50 -17.42 3.17
N THR A 413 3.33 -18.03 2.32
CA THR A 413 3.00 -19.29 1.65
C THR A 413 2.88 -20.45 2.64
N ALA A 414 3.83 -20.57 3.57
CA ALA A 414 3.79 -21.62 4.61
C ALA A 414 2.55 -21.49 5.50
N PHE A 415 2.21 -20.25 5.88
CA PHE A 415 1.00 -19.93 6.66
C PHE A 415 -0.28 -20.23 5.89
N PHE A 416 -0.36 -19.87 4.61
CA PHE A 416 -1.52 -20.17 3.76
C PHE A 416 -1.79 -21.67 3.69
N LEU A 417 -0.75 -22.48 3.46
CA LEU A 417 -0.88 -23.93 3.40
C LEU A 417 -1.29 -24.52 4.75
N TYR A 418 -0.79 -23.97 5.86
CA TYR A 418 -1.23 -24.35 7.21
C TYR A 418 -2.74 -24.07 7.41
N ASP A 419 -3.21 -22.85 7.11
CA ASP A 419 -4.63 -22.47 7.27
C ASP A 419 -5.54 -23.26 6.33
N LEU A 420 -5.06 -23.62 5.13
CA LEU A 420 -5.77 -24.51 4.22
C LEU A 420 -5.87 -25.93 4.79
N ALA A 421 -4.77 -26.45 5.36
CA ALA A 421 -4.74 -27.76 6.01
C ALA A 421 -5.73 -27.88 7.17
N GLU A 422 -5.94 -26.81 7.95
CA GLU A 422 -6.92 -26.80 9.04
C GLU A 422 -8.37 -26.99 8.56
N ARG A 423 -8.65 -26.76 7.28
CA ARG A 423 -10.01 -26.75 6.69
C ARG A 423 -10.34 -27.96 5.83
N VAL A 424 -9.35 -28.81 5.57
CA VAL A 424 -9.50 -30.02 4.77
C VAL A 424 -9.43 -31.27 5.65
N GLU A 425 -9.98 -32.35 5.15
CA GLU A 425 -10.00 -33.66 5.80
C GLU A 425 -9.27 -34.71 4.93
N GLY A 426 -9.04 -35.89 5.50
CA GLY A 426 -8.39 -37.01 4.79
C GLY A 426 -6.90 -36.79 4.49
N GLU A 427 -6.40 -37.49 3.47
CA GLU A 427 -4.96 -37.56 3.17
C GLU A 427 -4.38 -36.20 2.74
N ALA A 428 -5.18 -35.36 2.07
CA ALA A 428 -4.81 -34.01 1.65
C ALA A 428 -4.39 -33.12 2.85
N LYS A 429 -4.99 -33.32 4.02
CA LYS A 429 -4.66 -32.59 5.25
C LYS A 429 -3.21 -32.83 5.68
N ALA A 430 -2.82 -34.09 5.75
CA ALA A 430 -1.49 -34.48 6.17
C ALA A 430 -0.43 -33.99 5.17
N GLN A 431 -0.75 -34.04 3.88
CA GLN A 431 0.11 -33.50 2.81
C GLN A 431 0.32 -31.99 2.94
N LEU A 432 -0.73 -31.21 3.18
CA LEU A 432 -0.61 -29.76 3.33
C LEU A 432 0.16 -29.35 4.59
N PHE A 433 -0.03 -30.06 5.71
CA PHE A 433 0.78 -29.82 6.91
C PHE A 433 2.25 -30.17 6.71
N ASP A 434 2.55 -31.22 5.94
CA ASP A 434 3.92 -31.62 5.62
C ASP A 434 4.65 -30.57 4.78
N VAL A 435 4.00 -30.07 3.72
CA VAL A 435 4.54 -28.97 2.91
C VAL A 435 4.71 -27.70 3.73
N SER A 436 3.72 -27.35 4.56
CA SER A 436 3.80 -26.18 5.44
C SER A 436 4.96 -26.27 6.43
N TYR A 437 5.10 -27.42 7.11
CA TYR A 437 6.21 -27.71 8.03
C TYR A 437 7.56 -27.57 7.34
N THR A 438 7.70 -28.14 6.14
CA THR A 438 8.95 -28.12 5.38
C THR A 438 9.36 -26.69 5.02
N LEU A 439 8.42 -25.86 4.57
CA LEU A 439 8.67 -24.45 4.27
C LEU A 439 9.03 -23.66 5.53
N TYR A 440 8.30 -23.84 6.63
CA TYR A 440 8.63 -23.17 7.90
C TYR A 440 10.03 -23.55 8.38
N LYS A 441 10.39 -24.83 8.29
CA LYS A 441 11.72 -25.32 8.67
C LYS A 441 12.81 -24.65 7.84
N GLU A 442 12.69 -24.65 6.51
CA GLU A 442 13.69 -24.02 5.62
C GLU A 442 13.86 -22.53 5.95
N ILE A 443 12.74 -21.82 6.15
CA ILE A 443 12.73 -20.37 6.40
C ILE A 443 13.40 -20.04 7.75
N VAL A 444 13.03 -20.75 8.81
CA VAL A 444 13.53 -20.51 10.18
C VAL A 444 15.00 -20.93 10.32
N GLU A 445 15.42 -22.02 9.65
CA GLU A 445 16.82 -22.46 9.67
C GLU A 445 17.73 -21.52 8.86
N LYS A 446 17.22 -20.94 7.76
CA LYS A 446 17.96 -20.01 6.91
C LYS A 446 18.16 -18.63 7.55
N HIS A 447 17.18 -18.13 8.29
CA HIS A 447 17.20 -16.78 8.85
C HIS A 447 17.26 -16.83 10.37
N LYS A 448 18.43 -16.66 10.97
CA LYS A 448 18.59 -16.76 12.43
C LYS A 448 17.90 -15.62 13.21
N ASP A 449 17.94 -14.40 12.68
CA ASP A 449 17.35 -13.20 13.29
C ASP A 449 15.91 -12.95 12.77
N HIS A 450 15.10 -14.00 12.77
CA HIS A 450 13.72 -13.94 12.27
C HIS A 450 12.73 -13.47 13.35
N PRO A 451 11.54 -12.95 12.99
CA PRO A 451 10.51 -12.54 13.95
C PRO A 451 10.06 -13.66 14.89
N SER A 452 9.84 -13.36 16.19
CA SER A 452 9.48 -14.33 17.22
C SER A 452 8.27 -15.20 16.86
N ASN A 453 7.26 -14.63 16.20
CA ASN A 453 6.06 -15.38 15.79
C ASN A 453 6.34 -16.55 14.82
N TRP A 454 7.49 -16.60 14.14
CA TRP A 454 7.85 -17.72 13.28
C TRP A 454 8.19 -18.97 14.10
N ASP A 455 8.83 -18.81 15.27
CA ASP A 455 9.09 -19.90 16.21
C ASP A 455 7.77 -20.57 16.61
N LYS A 456 6.77 -19.75 16.99
CA LYS A 456 5.42 -20.25 17.33
C LYS A 456 4.75 -20.99 16.17
N ASN A 457 4.83 -20.44 14.96
CA ASN A 457 4.20 -21.04 13.79
C ASN A 457 4.89 -22.34 13.36
N MET A 458 6.22 -22.42 13.46
CA MET A 458 6.99 -23.65 13.25
C MET A 458 6.63 -24.73 14.27
N ALA A 459 6.46 -24.35 15.54
CA ALA A 459 6.05 -25.27 16.59
C ALA A 459 4.65 -25.85 16.35
N LEU A 460 3.70 -25.01 15.92
CA LEU A 460 2.34 -25.42 15.56
C LEU A 460 2.32 -26.32 14.31
N ALA A 461 3.06 -25.96 13.26
CA ALA A 461 3.13 -26.79 12.05
C ALA A 461 3.67 -28.19 12.35
N SER A 462 4.72 -28.28 13.18
CA SER A 462 5.30 -29.55 13.65
C SER A 462 4.27 -30.40 14.42
N GLU A 463 3.49 -29.75 15.27
CA GLU A 463 2.48 -30.38 16.12
C GLU A 463 1.28 -30.89 15.31
N ARG A 464 0.79 -30.09 14.35
CA ARG A 464 -0.32 -30.49 13.48
C ARG A 464 0.08 -31.62 12.54
N LEU A 465 1.30 -31.60 12.02
CA LEU A 465 1.83 -32.69 11.20
C LEU A 465 1.94 -33.99 12.00
N LEU A 466 2.39 -33.91 13.26
CA LEU A 466 2.43 -35.07 14.16
C LEU A 466 1.03 -35.67 14.33
N ARG A 467 0.02 -34.84 14.63
CA ARG A 467 -1.37 -35.29 14.77
C ARG A 467 -1.98 -35.83 13.47
N ALA A 468 -1.51 -35.36 12.32
CA ALA A 468 -1.96 -35.81 11.01
C ALA A 468 -1.25 -37.10 10.52
N GLY A 469 -0.46 -37.77 11.36
CA GLY A 469 0.18 -39.05 11.05
C GLY A 469 1.63 -38.94 10.56
N GLY A 470 2.26 -37.76 10.66
CA GLY A 470 3.71 -37.59 10.53
C GLY A 470 4.33 -37.75 9.13
N ARG A 471 3.62 -38.31 8.14
CA ARG A 471 4.01 -38.40 6.70
C ARG A 471 5.46 -38.86 6.44
N GLY A 472 6.01 -39.73 7.28
CA GLY A 472 7.37 -40.25 7.15
C GLY A 472 8.42 -39.53 8.00
N HIS A 473 8.07 -38.44 8.68
CA HIS A 473 8.91 -37.84 9.71
C HIS A 473 8.83 -38.64 11.01
N SER A 474 9.96 -38.77 11.70
CA SER A 474 10.01 -39.40 13.03
C SER A 474 9.14 -38.63 14.02
N GLN A 475 8.27 -39.34 14.74
CA GLN A 475 7.43 -38.77 15.79
C GLN A 475 8.27 -38.09 16.88
N ASP A 476 9.42 -38.66 17.27
CA ASP A 476 10.33 -38.05 18.25
C ASP A 476 10.93 -36.74 17.73
N SER A 477 11.20 -36.66 16.42
CA SER A 477 11.72 -35.46 15.78
C SER A 477 10.67 -34.34 15.76
N LEU A 478 9.43 -34.63 15.33
CA LEU A 478 8.35 -33.65 15.33
C LEU A 478 8.01 -33.14 16.73
N LEU A 479 7.95 -34.04 17.72
CA LEU A 479 7.77 -33.68 19.14
C LEU A 479 8.91 -32.78 19.62
N SER A 480 10.16 -33.13 19.30
CA SER A 480 11.33 -32.35 19.71
C SER A 480 11.38 -30.97 19.06
N GLN A 481 11.03 -30.86 17.78
CA GLN A 481 10.94 -29.59 17.07
C GLN A 481 9.84 -28.69 17.65
N SER A 482 8.64 -29.23 17.87
CA SER A 482 7.53 -28.48 18.46
C SER A 482 7.90 -27.95 19.86
N ILE A 483 8.50 -28.79 20.72
CA ILE A 483 8.96 -28.38 22.05
C ILE A 483 10.05 -27.31 21.96
N LYS A 484 11.05 -27.49 21.08
CA LYS A 484 12.16 -26.55 20.91
C LYS A 484 11.65 -25.16 20.54
N TYR A 485 10.81 -25.07 19.51
CA TYR A 485 10.36 -23.78 19.00
C TYR A 485 9.32 -23.11 19.88
N PHE A 486 8.47 -23.85 20.60
CA PHE A 486 7.62 -23.23 21.63
C PHE A 486 8.44 -22.65 22.79
N LYS A 487 9.55 -23.30 23.19
CA LYS A 487 10.45 -22.74 24.21
C LYS A 487 11.12 -21.48 23.70
N LEU A 488 11.70 -21.51 22.50
CA LEU A 488 12.31 -20.33 21.87
C LEU A 488 11.32 -19.16 21.78
N TYR A 489 10.07 -19.43 21.41
CA TYR A 489 9.03 -18.40 21.41
C TYR A 489 8.82 -17.78 22.79
N LEU A 490 8.66 -18.60 23.84
CA LEU A 490 8.43 -18.10 25.20
C LEU A 490 9.65 -17.36 25.78
N ASP A 491 10.86 -17.77 25.40
CA ASP A 491 12.08 -17.08 25.81
C ASP A 491 12.15 -15.66 25.21
N ARG A 492 11.63 -15.49 24.00
CA ARG A 492 11.57 -14.20 23.29
C ARG A 492 10.34 -13.35 23.66
N GLU A 493 9.21 -13.99 23.94
CA GLU A 493 7.91 -13.34 24.23
C GLU A 493 7.32 -13.83 25.56
N PRO A 494 7.97 -13.56 26.71
CA PRO A 494 7.55 -14.13 28.00
C PRO A 494 6.22 -13.56 28.53
N THR A 495 5.82 -12.40 28.03
CA THR A 495 4.60 -11.66 28.42
C THR A 495 3.40 -11.92 27.50
N ASP A 496 3.52 -12.83 26.52
CA ASP A 496 2.42 -13.17 25.62
C ASP A 496 1.20 -13.67 26.42
N PRO A 497 -0.03 -13.19 26.14
CA PRO A 497 -1.23 -13.62 26.85
C PRO A 497 -1.49 -15.14 26.79
N GLN A 498 -0.95 -15.82 25.77
CA GLN A 498 -1.05 -17.27 25.56
C GLN A 498 0.13 -18.03 26.19
N ALA A 499 1.04 -17.37 26.91
CA ALA A 499 2.24 -17.99 27.44
C ALA A 499 1.93 -19.20 28.34
N GLU A 500 0.92 -19.09 29.22
CA GLU A 500 0.47 -20.22 30.07
C GLU A 500 -0.05 -21.40 29.24
N ALA A 501 -0.83 -21.14 28.20
CA ALA A 501 -1.34 -22.18 27.32
C ALA A 501 -0.20 -22.89 26.57
N ILE A 502 0.81 -22.13 26.13
CA ILE A 502 2.01 -22.67 25.46
C ILE A 502 2.85 -23.51 26.45
N ARG A 503 3.02 -23.07 27.70
CA ARG A 503 3.68 -23.86 28.76
C ARG A 503 2.94 -25.17 29.02
N GLY A 504 1.61 -25.14 29.03
CA GLY A 504 0.76 -26.33 29.09
C GLY A 504 1.00 -27.28 27.92
N ALA A 505 1.04 -26.77 26.69
CA ALA A 505 1.32 -27.54 25.49
C ALA A 505 2.72 -28.18 25.52
N ILE A 506 3.76 -27.43 25.92
CA ILE A 506 5.12 -27.96 26.10
C ILE A 506 5.13 -29.12 27.10
N SER A 507 4.42 -28.97 28.22
CA SER A 507 4.33 -30.01 29.26
C SER A 507 3.65 -31.29 28.73
N HIS A 508 2.61 -31.14 27.91
CA HIS A 508 1.95 -32.26 27.26
C HIS A 508 2.88 -32.98 26.27
N LEU A 509 3.51 -32.22 25.35
CA LEU A 509 4.43 -32.76 24.35
C LEU A 509 5.64 -33.46 24.99
N LEU A 510 6.15 -32.94 26.11
CA LEU A 510 7.23 -33.59 26.87
C LEU A 510 6.82 -34.95 27.45
N LYS A 511 5.59 -35.05 27.98
CA LYS A 511 5.04 -36.33 28.48
C LYS A 511 4.86 -37.33 27.33
N GLU A 512 4.34 -36.88 26.20
CA GLU A 512 4.14 -37.71 25.01
C GLU A 512 5.46 -38.24 24.46
N ARG A 513 6.47 -37.37 24.35
CA ARG A 513 7.83 -37.77 23.94
C ARG A 513 8.47 -38.78 24.90
N ARG A 514 8.26 -38.60 26.21
CA ARG A 514 8.77 -39.55 27.21
C ARG A 514 8.13 -40.93 27.03
N ARG A 515 6.80 -40.99 26.91
CA ARG A 515 6.06 -42.23 26.65
C ARG A 515 6.50 -42.90 25.36
N LEU A 516 6.75 -42.12 24.30
CA LEU A 516 7.24 -42.64 23.03
C LEU A 516 8.60 -43.32 23.22
N ARG A 517 9.53 -42.66 23.92
CA ARG A 517 10.87 -43.22 24.19
C ARG A 517 10.83 -44.44 25.10
N GLU A 518 9.97 -44.46 26.12
CA GLU A 518 9.78 -45.62 26.99
C GLU A 518 9.23 -46.83 26.23
N ARG A 519 8.32 -46.64 25.26
CA ARG A 519 7.81 -47.71 24.39
C ARG A 519 8.84 -48.29 23.43
N HIS A 520 9.89 -47.54 23.13
CA HIS A 520 10.96 -47.93 22.23
C HIS A 520 12.29 -48.20 22.98
N ALA A 521 12.24 -48.22 24.31
CA ALA A 521 13.36 -48.67 25.13
C ALA A 521 13.41 -50.22 25.06
N PRO A 522 14.60 -50.81 24.82
CA PRO A 522 14.76 -52.25 24.62
C PRO A 522 14.41 -53.09 25.86
#